data_AF-A0A800ARJ5-F1
#
_entry.id   AF-A0A800ARJ5-F1
#
_cell.length_a   1.000
_cell.length_b   1.000
_cell.length_c   1.000
_cell.angle_alpha   90.00
_cell.angle_beta   90.00
_cell.angle_gamma   90.00
#
_symmetry.space_group_name_H-M   'P 1'
#
loop_
_entity.id
_entity.type
_entity.pdbx_description
1 polymer ?
#
loop_
_entity_poly.entity_id
_entity_poly.type
_entity_poly.pdbx_seq_one_letter_code
_entity_poly.pdbx_strand_id
1 'polypeptide(L)'
;MKLKEIEKAILIWGPISNQGLSYLKEQKELVIIAENRPYMIGLKYNKPFLEKEGIKFVYCTDNMLGILFYKKKIKEAILFYEKKEEGKILAITGSLYFYLLAKLHNVAIKFFLQEKINFLDSDASTINGLVFISDKEKVMRPEKEWIELQ
;
A
#
# COMPACT_ATOMS: atom_id res chain seq x y z
N MET A 1 -16.01 8.65 5.60
CA MET A 1 -16.33 7.44 6.38
C MET A 1 -15.63 7.55 7.73
N LYS A 2 -16.34 7.34 8.83
CA LYS A 2 -15.76 7.33 10.18
C LYS A 2 -15.18 5.94 10.47
N LEU A 3 -14.15 5.86 11.32
CA LEU A 3 -13.50 4.59 11.68
C LEU A 3 -14.48 3.53 12.24
N LYS A 4 -15.55 3.98 12.93
CA LYS A 4 -16.60 3.11 13.47
C LYS A 4 -17.48 2.46 12.39
N GLU A 5 -17.53 3.04 11.20
CA GLU A 5 -18.32 2.56 10.06
C GLU A 5 -17.55 1.50 9.24
N ILE A 6 -16.25 1.38 9.46
CA ILE A 6 -15.43 0.30 8.90
C ILE A 6 -15.63 -0.91 9.81
N GLU A 7 -16.31 -1.95 9.34
CA GLU A 7 -16.42 -3.20 10.08
C GLU A 7 -15.15 -4.03 9.90
N LYS A 8 -14.97 -4.53 8.68
CA LYS A 8 -13.81 -5.26 8.20
C LYS A 8 -13.58 -4.91 6.73
N ALA A 9 -12.32 -4.76 6.34
CA ALA A 9 -11.94 -4.33 5.00
C ALA A 9 -10.68 -5.04 4.52
N ILE A 10 -10.48 -5.04 3.21
CA ILE A 10 -9.24 -5.50 2.55
C ILE A 10 -8.26 -4.33 2.56
N LEU A 11 -7.11 -4.49 3.23
CA LEU A 11 -6.06 -3.48 3.18
C LEU A 11 -5.08 -3.81 2.07
N ILE A 12 -4.76 -2.83 1.22
CA ILE A 12 -3.78 -3.00 0.14
C ILE A 12 -2.52 -2.16 0.38
N TRP A 13 -1.38 -2.65 -0.08
CA TRP A 13 -0.10 -1.94 -0.07
C TRP A 13 0.62 -2.08 -1.40
N GLY A 14 0.92 -0.94 -2.03
CA GLY A 14 1.59 -0.87 -3.32
C GLY A 14 0.67 -0.72 -4.53
N PRO A 15 1.25 -0.67 -5.74
CA PRO A 15 0.52 -0.49 -6.99
C PRO A 15 -0.37 -1.68 -7.35
N ILE A 16 -1.69 -1.46 -7.43
CA ILE A 16 -2.64 -2.51 -7.84
C ILE A 16 -2.32 -2.97 -9.27
N SER A 17 -2.20 -4.28 -9.48
CA SER A 17 -2.15 -4.89 -10.81
C SER A 17 -3.52 -5.39 -11.27
N ASN A 18 -3.67 -5.70 -12.55
CA ASN A 18 -4.90 -6.29 -13.10
C ASN A 18 -5.31 -7.60 -12.39
N GLN A 19 -4.34 -8.42 -11.97
CA GLN A 19 -4.64 -9.63 -11.21
C GLN A 19 -5.23 -9.32 -9.84
N GLY A 20 -4.64 -8.35 -9.11
CA GLY A 20 -5.21 -7.90 -7.84
C GLY A 20 -6.57 -7.23 -8.00
N LEU A 21 -6.77 -6.47 -9.08
CA LEU A 21 -8.06 -5.86 -9.39
C LEU A 21 -9.16 -6.91 -9.58
N SER A 22 -8.91 -7.95 -10.37
CA SER A 22 -9.86 -9.05 -10.56
C SER A 22 -10.24 -9.69 -9.23
N TYR A 23 -9.25 -9.95 -8.38
CA TYR A 23 -9.50 -10.47 -7.03
C TYR A 23 -10.37 -9.53 -6.19
N LEU A 24 -10.09 -8.23 -6.18
CA LEU A 24 -10.88 -7.24 -5.43
C LEU A 24 -12.34 -7.17 -5.91
N LYS A 25 -12.58 -7.26 -7.22
CA LYS A 25 -13.93 -7.30 -7.81
C LYS A 25 -14.72 -8.52 -7.37
N GLU A 26 -14.07 -9.67 -7.24
CA GLU A 26 -14.71 -10.90 -6.78
C GLU A 26 -15.10 -10.82 -5.29
N GLN A 27 -14.24 -10.22 -4.46
CA GLN A 27 -14.54 -10.09 -3.02
C GLN A 27 -15.73 -9.17 -2.74
N LYS A 28 -15.92 -8.11 -3.54
CA LYS A 28 -16.98 -7.09 -3.35
C LYS A 28 -16.96 -6.45 -1.95
N GLU A 29 -15.79 -6.35 -1.35
CA GLU A 29 -15.59 -5.77 -0.02
C GLU A 29 -15.07 -4.33 -0.08
N LEU A 30 -15.14 -3.62 1.05
CA LEU A 30 -14.49 -2.32 1.19
C LEU A 30 -12.96 -2.50 1.12
N VAL A 31 -12.32 -1.70 0.27
CA VAL A 31 -10.86 -1.64 0.18
C VAL A 31 -10.33 -0.46 0.98
N ILE A 32 -9.28 -0.66 1.77
CA ILE A 32 -8.50 0.42 2.35
C ILE A 32 -7.24 0.60 1.53
N ILE A 33 -7.06 1.80 0.99
CA ILE A 33 -5.85 2.21 0.29
C ILE A 33 -5.01 3.08 1.22
N ALA A 34 -3.75 2.71 1.41
CA ALA A 34 -2.79 3.52 2.14
C ALA A 34 -2.14 4.55 1.21
N GLU A 35 -1.60 5.62 1.78
CA GLU A 35 -0.94 6.72 1.06
C GLU A 35 0.26 6.24 0.24
N ASN A 36 1.09 5.37 0.83
CA ASN A 36 2.37 4.88 0.30
C ASN A 36 3.32 6.02 -0.05
N ARG A 37 3.75 6.75 0.99
CA ARG A 37 4.83 7.75 0.88
C ARG A 37 6.14 7.07 0.44
N PRO A 38 7.02 7.78 -0.28
CA PRO A 38 6.86 9.15 -0.79
C PRO A 38 6.07 9.24 -2.10
N TYR A 39 5.83 8.10 -2.77
CA TYR A 39 5.27 8.02 -4.12
C TYR A 39 3.80 8.46 -4.23
N MET A 40 3.07 8.48 -3.11
CA MET A 40 1.64 8.80 -3.03
C MET A 40 0.77 7.84 -3.88
N ILE A 41 1.16 6.56 -3.96
CA ILE A 41 0.53 5.55 -4.84
C ILE A 41 -0.97 5.44 -4.55
N GLY A 42 -1.35 5.46 -3.27
CA GLY A 42 -2.75 5.43 -2.85
C GLY A 42 -3.60 6.51 -3.52
N LEU A 43 -3.11 7.75 -3.46
CA LEU A 43 -3.85 8.91 -3.94
C LEU A 43 -3.75 9.10 -5.46
N LYS A 44 -2.56 8.91 -6.03
CA LYS A 44 -2.28 9.26 -7.43
C LYS A 44 -2.61 8.14 -8.42
N TYR A 45 -2.59 6.88 -7.97
CA TYR A 45 -2.80 5.73 -8.85
C TYR A 45 -3.96 4.84 -8.37
N ASN A 46 -3.89 4.29 -7.16
CA ASN A 46 -4.88 3.30 -6.69
C ASN A 46 -6.29 3.91 -6.62
N LYS A 47 -6.43 5.13 -6.09
CA LYS A 47 -7.71 5.83 -6.02
C LYS A 47 -8.41 5.97 -7.38
N PRO A 48 -7.84 6.67 -8.39
CA PRO A 48 -8.52 6.83 -9.68
C PRO A 48 -8.73 5.49 -10.39
N PHE A 49 -7.83 4.51 -10.17
CA PHE A 49 -7.98 3.17 -10.73
C PHE A 49 -9.20 2.44 -10.15
N LEU A 50 -9.37 2.45 -8.82
CA LEU A 50 -10.54 1.85 -8.16
C LEU A 50 -11.85 2.59 -8.46
N GLU A 51 -11.81 3.93 -8.56
CA GLU A 51 -12.96 4.76 -8.94
C GLU A 51 -13.48 4.39 -10.33
N LYS A 52 -12.58 4.26 -11.32
CA LYS A 52 -12.94 3.85 -12.68
C LYS A 52 -13.62 2.48 -12.72
N GLU A 53 -13.20 1.59 -11.84
CA GLU A 53 -13.69 0.21 -11.77
C GLU A 53 -14.90 0.04 -10.83
N GLY A 54 -15.40 1.13 -10.24
CA GLY A 54 -16.57 1.13 -9.36
C GLY A 54 -16.38 0.38 -8.03
N ILE A 55 -15.14 0.20 -7.58
CA ILE A 55 -14.84 -0.50 -6.33
C ILE A 55 -14.94 0.48 -5.16
N LYS A 56 -15.61 0.08 -4.08
CA LYS A 56 -15.74 0.90 -2.87
C LYS A 56 -14.43 0.88 -2.09
N PHE A 57 -13.88 2.07 -1.79
CA PHE A 57 -12.67 2.19 -1.00
C PHE A 57 -12.72 3.34 0.02
N VAL A 58 -11.77 3.30 0.96
CA VAL A 58 -11.40 4.39 1.86
C VAL A 58 -9.90 4.62 1.78
N TYR A 59 -9.51 5.89 1.75
CA TYR A 59 -8.13 6.31 1.84
C TYR A 59 -7.70 6.50 3.30
N CYS A 60 -6.46 6.11 3.62
CA CYS A 60 -5.83 6.39 4.91
C CYS A 60 -4.35 6.74 4.73
N THR A 61 -3.78 7.42 5.71
CA THR A 61 -2.33 7.67 5.78
C THR A 61 -1.60 6.45 6.33
N ASP A 62 -0.32 6.30 6.01
CA ASP A 62 0.47 5.11 6.37
C ASP A 62 0.53 4.87 7.89
N ASN A 63 0.55 5.95 8.69
CA ASN A 63 0.54 5.87 10.16
C ASN A 63 -0.79 5.38 10.75
N MET A 64 -1.90 5.39 10.00
CA MET A 64 -3.19 4.86 10.46
C MET A 64 -3.25 3.34 10.44
N LEU A 65 -2.31 2.66 9.77
CA LEU A 65 -2.34 1.19 9.68
C LEU A 65 -2.31 0.55 11.07
N GLY A 66 -1.43 1.03 11.97
CA GLY A 66 -1.34 0.51 13.33
C GLY A 66 -2.69 0.52 14.07
N ILE A 67 -3.44 1.62 14.00
CA ILE A 67 -4.74 1.72 14.67
C ILE A 67 -5.81 0.86 13.98
N LEU A 68 -5.75 0.70 12.65
CA LEU A 68 -6.67 -0.16 11.89
C LEU A 68 -6.48 -1.63 12.25
N PHE A 69 -5.23 -2.10 12.33
CA PHE A 69 -4.90 -3.46 12.77
C PHE A 69 -5.27 -3.67 14.25
N TYR A 70 -4.89 -2.74 15.14
CA TYR A 70 -5.21 -2.82 16.57
C TYR A 70 -6.72 -2.93 16.83
N LYS A 71 -7.54 -2.17 16.10
CA LYS A 71 -9.00 -2.22 16.19
C LYS A 71 -9.63 -3.35 15.37
N LYS A 72 -8.84 -4.29 14.84
CA LYS A 72 -9.30 -5.46 14.06
C LYS A 72 -10.17 -5.08 12.86
N LYS A 73 -9.84 -3.97 12.21
CA LYS A 73 -10.57 -3.46 11.03
C LYS A 73 -10.12 -4.09 9.72
N ILE A 74 -9.01 -4.83 9.73
CA ILE A 74 -8.45 -5.49 8.55
C ILE A 74 -8.87 -6.96 8.56
N LYS A 75 -9.56 -7.39 7.50
CA LYS A 75 -9.93 -8.79 7.28
C LYS A 75 -8.76 -9.57 6.69
N GLU A 76 -8.18 -9.00 5.65
CA GLU A 76 -7.08 -9.55 4.89
C GLU A 76 -6.21 -8.40 4.39
N ALA A 77 -4.94 -8.71 4.19
CA ALA A 77 -3.92 -7.80 3.71
C ALA A 77 -3.45 -8.26 2.33
N ILE A 78 -3.28 -7.33 1.40
CA ILE A 78 -2.74 -7.61 0.08
C ILE A 78 -1.49 -6.76 -0.13
N LEU A 79 -0.38 -7.42 -0.41
CA LEU A 79 0.90 -6.78 -0.72
C LEU A 79 1.21 -6.96 -2.21
N PHE A 80 1.33 -5.84 -2.91
CA PHE A 80 1.76 -5.79 -4.30
C PHE A 80 3.29 -5.65 -4.36
N TYR A 81 3.98 -6.71 -4.79
CA TYR A 81 5.44 -6.79 -4.78
C TYR A 81 6.03 -6.53 -6.17
N GLU A 82 7.27 -6.04 -6.23
CA GLU A 82 7.99 -5.75 -7.47
C GLU A 82 8.64 -7.00 -8.05
N LYS A 83 9.33 -7.78 -7.21
CA LYS A 83 10.10 -8.95 -7.61
C LYS A 83 10.02 -10.03 -6.54
N LYS A 84 10.15 -11.30 -6.95
CA LYS A 84 10.24 -12.45 -6.04
C LYS A 84 11.47 -13.27 -6.39
N GLU A 85 12.30 -13.57 -5.39
CA GLU A 85 13.54 -14.35 -5.52
C GLU A 85 13.76 -15.21 -4.29
N GLU A 86 14.08 -16.50 -4.46
CA GLU A 86 14.57 -17.38 -3.38
C GLU A 86 13.77 -17.29 -2.05
N GLY A 87 12.44 -17.33 -2.13
CA GLY A 87 11.58 -17.25 -0.94
C GLY A 87 11.44 -15.85 -0.33
N LYS A 88 12.00 -14.82 -0.97
CA LYS A 88 11.87 -13.41 -0.59
C LYS A 88 11.10 -12.63 -1.65
N ILE A 89 10.50 -11.52 -1.23
CA ILE A 89 9.90 -10.54 -2.13
C ILE A 89 10.54 -9.18 -1.91
N LEU A 90 10.79 -8.47 -3.01
CA LEU A 90 11.15 -7.06 -3.03
C LEU A 90 9.89 -6.25 -3.25
N ALA A 91 9.65 -5.27 -2.39
CA ALA A 91 8.48 -4.41 -2.48
C ALA A 91 8.84 -2.95 -2.18
N ILE A 92 7.87 -2.06 -2.41
CA ILE A 92 8.04 -0.62 -2.13
C ILE A 92 8.33 -0.37 -0.65
N THR A 93 8.91 0.77 -0.31
CA THR A 93 9.19 1.16 1.08
C THR A 93 7.96 1.01 1.99
N GLY A 94 8.17 0.61 3.25
CA GLY A 94 7.11 0.40 4.24
C GLY A 94 6.33 -0.91 4.06
N SER A 95 6.66 -1.72 3.06
CA SER A 95 6.07 -3.05 2.87
C SER A 95 6.45 -4.00 4.00
N LEU A 96 7.66 -3.88 4.56
CA LEU A 96 8.07 -4.67 5.71
C LEU A 96 7.24 -4.32 6.94
N TYR A 97 7.01 -3.03 7.19
CA TYR A 97 6.12 -2.55 8.26
C TYR A 97 4.70 -3.11 8.10
N PHE A 98 4.15 -3.04 6.89
CA PHE A 98 2.84 -3.61 6.56
C PHE A 98 2.78 -5.12 6.83
N TYR A 99 3.79 -5.87 6.37
CA TYR A 99 3.88 -7.31 6.53
C TYR A 99 3.96 -7.72 8.00
N LEU A 100 4.82 -7.05 8.78
CA LEU A 100 5.00 -7.31 10.20
C LEU A 100 3.73 -6.99 11.00
N LEU A 101 3.02 -5.91 10.67
CA LEU A 101 1.73 -5.60 11.29
C LEU A 101 0.69 -6.69 11.03
N ALA A 102 0.58 -7.16 9.78
CA ALA A 102 -0.36 -8.21 9.46
C ALA A 102 -0.04 -9.52 10.19
N LYS A 103 1.25 -9.91 10.27
CA LYS A 103 1.70 -11.07 11.05
C LYS A 103 1.40 -10.91 12.55
N LEU A 104 1.77 -9.76 13.14
CA LEU A 104 1.54 -9.47 14.56
C LEU A 104 0.05 -9.58 14.96
N HIS A 105 -0.84 -9.19 14.05
CA HIS A 105 -2.28 -9.21 14.27
C HIS A 105 -3.00 -10.45 13.72
N ASN A 106 -2.26 -11.47 13.27
CA ASN A 106 -2.79 -12.71 12.69
C ASN A 106 -3.75 -12.48 11.51
N VAL A 107 -3.44 -11.50 10.66
CA VAL A 107 -4.18 -11.20 9.44
C VAL A 107 -3.52 -11.92 8.26
N ALA A 108 -4.32 -12.63 7.47
CA ALA A 108 -3.83 -13.33 6.28
C ALA A 108 -3.31 -12.33 5.24
N ILE A 109 -2.17 -12.65 4.63
CA ILE A 109 -1.53 -11.82 3.61
C ILE A 109 -1.55 -12.55 2.26
N LYS A 110 -2.05 -11.87 1.23
CA LYS A 110 -1.95 -12.29 -0.17
C LYS A 110 -0.90 -11.44 -0.88
N PHE A 111 -0.22 -12.06 -1.85
CA PHE A 111 0.84 -11.43 -2.61
C PHE A 111 0.48 -11.44 -4.09
N PHE A 112 0.52 -10.27 -4.72
CA PHE A 112 0.38 -10.13 -6.17
C PHE A 112 1.57 -9.36 -6.72
N LEU A 113 1.94 -9.63 -7.97
CA LEU A 113 2.89 -8.78 -8.67
C LEU A 113 2.27 -7.38 -8.82
N GLN A 114 3.05 -6.33 -8.59
CA GLN A 114 2.60 -4.95 -8.71
C GLN A 114 2.57 -4.49 -10.17
N GLU A 115 1.80 -3.43 -10.44
CA GLU A 115 1.87 -2.74 -11.73
C GLU A 115 3.13 -1.87 -11.85
N LYS A 116 3.66 -1.72 -13.06
CA LYS A 116 4.79 -0.81 -13.32
C LYS A 116 4.28 0.61 -13.50
N ILE A 117 4.71 1.52 -12.63
CA ILE A 117 4.31 2.92 -12.66
C ILE A 117 5.55 3.80 -12.56
N ASN A 118 5.54 4.89 -13.33
CA ASN A 118 6.52 5.97 -13.20
C ASN A 118 5.99 7.01 -12.21
N PHE A 119 6.69 7.20 -11.10
CA PHE A 119 6.30 8.16 -10.06
C PHE A 119 7.04 9.48 -10.23
N LEU A 120 6.34 10.59 -9.95
CA LEU A 120 6.91 11.93 -9.96
C LEU A 120 7.75 12.21 -8.70
N ASP A 121 7.33 11.64 -7.56
CA ASP A 121 7.99 11.80 -6.27
C ASP A 121 8.65 10.48 -5.89
N SER A 122 9.91 10.52 -5.44
CA SER A 122 10.67 9.32 -5.06
C SER A 122 11.32 9.40 -3.68
N ASP A 123 11.36 10.59 -3.10
CA ASP A 123 11.92 10.89 -1.78
C ASP A 123 11.30 12.20 -1.25
N ALA A 124 11.84 12.74 -0.16
CA ALA A 124 11.34 13.97 0.44
C ALA A 124 11.75 15.26 -0.30
N SER A 125 12.55 15.18 -1.37
CA SER A 125 12.97 16.37 -2.13
C SER A 125 11.85 17.01 -2.90
N THR A 126 10.81 16.25 -3.28
CA THR A 126 9.67 16.74 -4.04
C THR A 126 8.34 16.41 -3.36
N ILE A 127 7.37 17.30 -3.57
CA ILE A 127 5.96 17.03 -3.28
C ILE A 127 5.18 17.35 -4.54
N ASN A 128 4.59 16.33 -5.14
CA ASN A 128 3.87 16.46 -6.40
C ASN A 128 4.74 16.96 -7.56
N GLY A 129 6.00 16.53 -7.62
CA GLY A 129 6.99 16.96 -8.60
C GLY A 129 7.51 18.39 -8.39
N LEU A 130 7.00 19.11 -7.40
CA LEU A 130 7.51 20.44 -7.01
C LEU A 130 8.63 20.26 -6.00
N VAL A 131 9.72 21.02 -6.16
CA VAL A 131 10.84 21.01 -5.22
C VAL A 131 10.37 21.47 -3.84
N PHE A 132 10.47 20.60 -2.86
CA PHE A 132 10.17 20.86 -1.46
C PHE A 132 11.44 21.11 -0.65
N ILE A 133 12.51 20.34 -0.93
CA ILE A 133 13.84 20.55 -0.35
C ILE A 133 14.82 20.78 -1.50
N SER A 134 15.43 21.97 -1.54
CA SER A 134 16.43 22.32 -2.55
C SER A 134 17.81 21.73 -2.26
N ASP A 135 18.12 21.48 -0.98
CA ASP A 135 19.38 20.91 -0.53
C ASP A 135 19.36 19.38 -0.56
N LYS A 136 19.96 18.80 -1.60
CA LYS A 136 19.96 17.35 -1.85
C LYS A 136 20.70 16.55 -0.78
N GLU A 137 21.64 17.15 -0.05
CA GLU A 137 22.40 16.44 0.99
C GLU A 137 21.53 16.09 2.20
N LYS A 138 20.40 16.79 2.38
CA LYS A 138 19.43 16.55 3.46
C LYS A 138 18.31 15.58 3.09
N VAL A 139 18.32 15.04 1.87
CA VAL A 139 17.25 14.18 1.36
C VAL A 139 17.62 12.72 1.57
N MET A 140 16.88 12.05 2.44
CA MET A 140 16.96 10.60 2.58
C MET A 140 16.14 9.92 1.48
N ARG A 141 16.78 8.99 0.77
CA ARG A 141 16.10 8.13 -0.21
C ARG A 141 15.60 6.87 0.48
N PRO A 142 14.33 6.51 0.32
CA PRO A 142 13.83 5.26 0.86
C PRO A 142 14.48 4.09 0.13
N GLU A 143 14.94 3.11 0.89
CA GLU A 143 15.44 1.85 0.34
C GLU A 143 14.29 0.90 0.01
N LYS A 144 14.51 0.02 -0.96
CA LYS A 144 13.57 -1.08 -1.20
C LYS A 144 13.81 -2.17 -0.16
N GLU A 145 12.74 -2.77 0.30
CA GLU A 145 12.78 -3.75 1.40
C GLU A 145 12.57 -5.16 0.87
N TRP A 146 13.42 -6.09 1.32
CA TRP A 146 13.24 -7.52 1.11
C TRP A 146 12.47 -8.12 2.28
N ILE A 147 11.42 -8.88 1.97
CA ILE A 147 10.58 -9.58 2.96
C ILE A 147 10.74 -11.08 2.75
N GLU A 148 11.09 -11.80 3.81
CA GLU A 148 11.15 -13.26 3.79
C GLU A 148 9.76 -13.87 3.92
N LEU A 149 9.40 -14.74 2.98
CA LEU A 149 8.13 -15.46 3.01
C LEU A 149 8.27 -16.68 3.93
N GLN A 150 8.05 -16.45 5.23
CA GLN A 150 7.86 -17.50 6.24
C GLN A 150 6.40 -17.91 6.37
#